data_AF-A0A139XGE8-F1
#
_entry.id   AF-A0A139XGE8-F1
#
_cell.length_a   1.000
_cell.length_b   1.000
_cell.length_c   1.000
_cell.angle_alpha   90.00
_cell.angle_beta   90.00
_cell.angle_gamma   90.00
#
_symmetry.space_group_name_H-M   'P 1'
#
loop_
_entity.id
_entity.type
_entity.pdbx_description
1 polymer ?
#
loop_
_entity_poly.entity_id
_entity_poly.type
_entity_poly.pdbx_seq_one_letter_code
_entity_poly.pdbx_strand_id
1 'polypeptide(L)'
;MKSINISLPDGMRAYIEEQVADGGYSTISEYFRELVRQDQKRKAQERLETLLLEGLNSGSATPLTEQDWDDIRTSVRAKVQEQKGLNENG
;
A
#
# COMPACT_ATOMS: atom_id res chain seq x y z
N MET A 1 -13.10 -7.96 17.46
CA MET A 1 -13.02 -8.09 15.98
C MET A 1 -14.41 -7.92 15.39
N LYS A 2 -14.54 -7.43 14.16
CA LYS A 2 -15.80 -7.48 13.39
C LYS A 2 -15.84 -8.78 12.58
N SER A 3 -17.00 -9.42 12.47
CA SER A 3 -17.19 -10.63 11.66
C SER A 3 -17.58 -10.28 10.23
N ILE A 4 -17.17 -11.14 9.30
CA ILE A 4 -17.59 -11.12 7.89
C ILE A 4 -18.12 -12.52 7.60
N ASN A 5 -19.35 -12.61 7.07
CA ASN A 5 -19.94 -13.87 6.62
C ASN A 5 -19.80 -13.98 5.10
N ILE A 6 -19.29 -15.11 4.63
CA ILE A 6 -19.02 -15.35 3.21
C ILE A 6 -19.60 -16.71 2.85
N SER A 7 -20.48 -16.74 1.86
CA SER A 7 -20.97 -17.99 1.26
C SER A 7 -20.01 -18.42 0.15
N LEU A 8 -19.58 -19.68 0.19
CA LEU A 8 -18.64 -20.25 -0.77
C LEU A 8 -19.26 -21.51 -1.40
N PRO A 9 -19.05 -21.77 -2.70
CA PRO A 9 -19.33 -23.07 -3.30
C PRO A 9 -18.54 -24.18 -2.61
N ASP A 10 -19.08 -25.40 -2.62
CA ASP A 10 -18.49 -26.54 -1.90
C ASP A 10 -17.04 -26.81 -2.31
N GLY A 11 -16.71 -26.70 -3.61
CA GLY A 11 -15.34 -26.88 -4.09
C GLY A 11 -14.37 -25.84 -3.53
N MET A 12 -14.79 -24.59 -3.34
CA MET A 12 -13.94 -23.57 -2.73
C MET A 12 -13.75 -23.83 -1.23
N ARG A 13 -14.79 -24.30 -0.54
CA ARG A 13 -14.68 -24.70 0.87
C ARG A 13 -13.69 -25.84 1.04
N ALA A 14 -13.82 -26.91 0.24
CA ALA A 14 -12.96 -28.08 0.32
C ALA A 14 -11.48 -27.71 0.10
N TYR A 15 -11.20 -26.86 -0.90
CA TYR A 15 -9.87 -26.33 -1.13
C TYR A 15 -9.31 -25.58 0.09
N ILE A 16 -10.11 -24.71 0.71
CA ILE A 16 -9.67 -23.95 1.90
C ILE A 16 -9.41 -24.88 3.08
N GLU A 17 -10.24 -25.91 3.27
CA GLU A 17 -10.06 -26.90 4.33
C GLU A 17 -8.75 -27.68 4.14
N GLU A 18 -8.41 -28.07 2.92
CA GLU A 18 -7.13 -28.68 2.56
C GLU A 18 -5.95 -27.72 2.84
N GLN A 19 -6.05 -26.45 2.43
CA GLN A 19 -5.00 -25.46 2.72
C GLN A 19 -4.80 -25.23 4.22
N VAL A 20 -5.86 -25.32 5.02
CA VAL A 20 -5.76 -25.22 6.48
C VAL A 20 -5.08 -26.46 7.07
N ALA A 21 -5.45 -27.65 6.60
CA ALA A 21 -4.87 -28.92 7.05
C ALA A 21 -3.37 -29.03 6.72
N ASP A 22 -2.98 -28.62 5.51
CA ASP A 22 -1.60 -28.76 5.01
C ASP A 22 -0.72 -27.56 5.37
N GLY A 23 -1.30 -26.36 5.41
CA GLY A 23 -0.59 -25.09 5.53
C GLY A 23 -0.24 -24.68 6.96
N GLY A 24 -0.53 -25.52 7.96
CA GLY A 24 -0.24 -25.23 9.37
C GLY A 24 -1.14 -24.16 9.99
N TYR A 25 -2.27 -23.82 9.35
CA TYR A 25 -3.25 -22.90 9.90
C TYR A 25 -4.15 -23.62 10.90
N SER A 26 -4.50 -22.95 11.99
CA SER A 26 -5.41 -23.52 13.00
C SER A 26 -6.88 -23.33 12.65
N THR A 27 -7.20 -22.34 11.78
CA THR A 27 -8.59 -22.04 11.38
C THR A 27 -8.67 -21.47 9.96
N ILE A 28 -9.84 -21.62 9.33
CA ILE A 28 -10.17 -20.95 8.07
C ILE A 28 -10.02 -19.43 8.17
N SER A 29 -10.43 -18.84 9.30
CA SER A 29 -10.28 -17.40 9.51
C SER A 29 -8.82 -16.94 9.57
N GLU A 30 -7.91 -17.80 10.02
CA GLU A 30 -6.47 -17.51 9.99
C GLU A 30 -5.94 -17.49 8.56
N TYR A 31 -6.27 -18.51 7.78
CA TYR A 31 -5.94 -18.58 6.35
C TYR A 31 -6.44 -17.34 5.60
N PHE A 32 -7.70 -16.92 5.80
CA PHE A 32 -8.23 -15.71 5.17
C PHE A 32 -7.51 -14.43 5.59
N ARG A 33 -7.15 -14.28 6.87
CA ARG A 33 -6.40 -13.10 7.33
C ARG A 33 -5.02 -13.06 6.65
N GLU A 34 -4.40 -14.21 6.45
CA GLU A 34 -3.12 -14.28 5.76
C GLU A 34 -3.25 -13.93 4.28
N LEU A 35 -4.26 -14.46 3.58
CA LEU A 35 -4.56 -14.05 2.20
C LEU A 35 -4.77 -12.54 2.06
N VAL A 36 -5.46 -11.90 3.01
CA VAL A 36 -5.63 -10.44 3.02
C VAL A 36 -4.29 -9.72 3.18
N ARG A 37 -3.40 -10.19 4.06
CA ARG A 37 -2.06 -9.59 4.20
C ARG A 37 -1.21 -9.77 2.95
N GLN A 38 -1.29 -10.93 2.31
CA GLN A 38 -0.60 -11.20 1.06
C GLN A 38 -1.12 -10.30 -0.08
N ASP A 39 -2.45 -10.12 -0.19
CA ASP A 39 -3.05 -9.18 -1.14
C ASP A 39 -2.58 -7.74 -0.89
N GLN A 40 -2.56 -7.30 0.37
CA GLN A 40 -2.04 -5.98 0.73
C GLN A 40 -0.57 -5.81 0.34
N LYS A 41 0.27 -6.81 0.61
CA LYS A 41 1.69 -6.80 0.25
C LYS A 41 1.86 -6.74 -1.27
N ARG A 42 1.11 -7.54 -2.02
CA ARG A 42 1.13 -7.53 -3.49
C ARG A 42 0.75 -6.17 -4.06
N LYS A 43 -0.35 -5.58 -3.57
CA LYS A 43 -0.77 -4.23 -4.00
C LYS A 43 0.24 -3.14 -3.64
N ALA A 44 0.89 -3.25 -2.48
CA ALA A 44 1.96 -2.33 -2.08
C ALA A 44 3.17 -2.45 -3.02
N GLN A 45 3.53 -3.68 -3.42
CA GLN A 45 4.60 -3.93 -4.39
C GLN A 45 4.25 -3.36 -5.77
N GLU A 46 3.05 -3.63 -6.29
CA GLU A 46 2.57 -3.09 -7.58
C GLU A 46 2.60 -1.55 -7.60
N ARG A 47 2.22 -0.92 -6.48
CA ARG A 47 2.29 0.54 -6.33
C ARG A 47 3.73 1.04 -6.34
N LEU A 48 4.64 0.36 -5.64
CA LEU A 48 6.05 0.72 -5.62
C LEU A 48 6.66 0.63 -7.03
N GLU A 49 6.40 -0.46 -7.76
CA GLU A 49 6.85 -0.65 -9.13
C GLU A 49 6.34 0.45 -10.06
N THR A 50 5.07 0.83 -9.92
CA THR A 50 4.48 1.93 -10.69
C THR A 50 5.24 3.24 -10.44
N LEU A 51 5.54 3.57 -9.19
CA LEU A 51 6.28 4.80 -8.83
C LEU A 51 7.73 4.76 -9.32
N LEU A 52 8.37 3.59 -9.29
CA LEU A 52 9.73 3.42 -9.84
C LEU A 52 9.74 3.64 -11.35
N LEU A 53 8.75 3.10 -12.07
CA LEU A 53 8.61 3.33 -13.51
C LEU A 53 8.34 4.81 -13.82
N GLU A 54 7.52 5.49 -13.01
CA GLU A 54 7.30 6.94 -13.14
C GLU A 54 8.62 7.70 -12.98
N GLY A 55 9.43 7.39 -11.96
CA GLY A 55 10.74 8.01 -11.75
C GLY A 55 11.76 7.70 -12.85
N LEU A 56 11.76 6.48 -13.40
CA LEU A 56 12.61 6.14 -14.55
C LEU A 56 12.20 6.90 -15.81
N ASN A 57 10.90 7.17 -15.98
CA ASN A 57 10.36 7.92 -17.11
C ASN A 57 10.34 9.44 -16.88
N SER A 58 10.75 9.94 -15.70
CA SER A 58 10.70 11.38 -15.37
C SER A 58 11.84 12.20 -15.98
N GLY A 59 12.68 11.58 -16.80
CA GLY A 59 13.82 12.22 -17.46
C GLY A 59 15.17 11.79 -16.90
N SER A 60 16.23 12.45 -17.34
CA SER A 60 17.60 12.12 -16.92
C SER A 60 17.83 12.55 -15.47
N ALA A 61 18.38 11.64 -14.67
CA ALA A 61 18.78 11.96 -13.30
C ALA A 61 19.91 12.99 -13.29
N THR A 62 19.80 13.96 -12.39
CA THR A 62 20.86 14.94 -12.09
C THR A 62 21.41 14.69 -10.68
N PRO A 63 22.68 15.04 -10.41
CA PRO A 63 23.21 15.01 -9.04
C PRO A 63 22.37 15.89 -8.12
N LEU A 64 22.04 15.39 -6.92
CA LEU A 64 21.35 16.16 -5.90
C LEU A 64 22.36 17.06 -5.16
N THR A 65 22.24 18.37 -5.34
CA THR A 65 23.13 19.37 -4.76
C THR A 65 22.58 19.95 -3.45
N GLU A 66 23.41 20.69 -2.71
CA GLU A 66 22.95 21.43 -1.52
C GLU A 66 21.90 22.50 -1.87
N GLN A 67 22.05 23.16 -3.02
CA GLN A 67 21.09 24.15 -3.49
C GLN A 67 19.73 23.50 -3.78
N ASP A 68 19.71 22.32 -4.40
CA ASP A 68 18.46 21.57 -4.63
C ASP A 68 17.74 21.26 -3.31
N TRP A 69 18.48 20.91 -2.26
CA TRP A 69 17.90 20.69 -0.93
C TRP A 69 17.27 21.94 -0.34
N ASP A 70 17.92 23.09 -0.47
CA ASP A 70 17.40 24.35 0.04
C ASP A 70 16.17 24.82 -0.74
N ASP A 71 16.16 24.62 -2.06
CA ASP A 71 15.00 24.90 -2.92
C ASP A 71 13.82 23.98 -2.57
N ILE A 72 14.06 22.68 -2.37
CA ILE A 72 13.05 21.72 -1.93
C ILE A 72 12.44 22.15 -0.60
N ARG A 73 13.27 22.46 0.42
CA ARG A 73 12.78 22.88 1.75
C ARG A 73 11.97 24.16 1.67
N THR A 74 12.41 25.13 0.87
CA THR A 74 11.71 26.39 0.67
C THR A 74 10.34 26.16 0.03
N SER A 75 10.27 25.32 -1.01
CA SER A 75 9.01 24.99 -1.68
C SER A 75 8.02 24.26 -0.77
N VAL A 76 8.50 23.32 0.06
CA VAL A 76 7.68 22.59 1.04
C VAL A 76 7.13 23.55 2.10
N ARG A 77 7.97 24.45 2.63
CA ARG A 77 7.52 25.45 3.61
C ARG A 77 6.45 26.37 3.03
N ALA A 78 6.62 26.84 1.79
CA ALA A 78 5.64 27.68 1.12
C ALA A 78 4.27 26.96 0.98
N LYS A 79 4.26 25.72 0.47
CA LYS A 79 3.04 24.92 0.31
C LYS A 79 2.31 24.67 1.65
N VAL A 80 3.06 24.42 2.72
CA VAL A 80 2.48 24.20 4.05
C VAL A 80 1.83 25.48 4.60
N GLN A 81 2.42 26.66 4.37
CA GLN A 81 1.84 27.93 4.80
C GLN A 81 0.57 28.27 4.01
N GLU A 82 0.57 28.02 2.69
CA GLU A 82 -0.61 28.21 1.84
C GLU A 82 -1.78 27.33 2.30
N GLN A 83 -1.54 26.06 2.61
CA GLN A 83 -2.57 25.15 3.14
C GLN A 83 -3.10 25.60 4.52
N LYS A 84 -2.27 26.20 5.37
CA LYS A 84 -2.72 26.74 6.67
C LYS A 84 -3.59 27.99 6.50
N GLY A 85 -3.19 28.92 5.64
CA GLY A 85 -3.99 30.12 5.34
C GLY A 85 -5.34 29.82 4.68
N LEU A 86 -5.44 28.73 3.92
CA LEU A 86 -6.71 28.23 3.36
C LEU A 86 -7.64 27.64 4.43
N ASN A 87 -7.09 26.94 5.43
CA ASN A 87 -7.87 26.32 6.50
C ASN A 87 -8.31 27.31 7.60
N GLU A 88 -7.66 28.47 7.72
CA GLU A 88 -8.03 29.52 8.69
C GLU A 88 -9.08 30.51 8.15
N ASN A 89 -9.38 30.47 6.85
CA ASN A 89 -10.34 31.37 6.17
C ASN A 89 -11.64 30.67 5.71
N GLY A 90 -11.92 29.45 6.19
CA GLY A 90 -13.15 28.69 5.91
C GLY A 90 -13.87 28.30 7.19
#